data_AF-A0A1Z9LQM7-F1
#
_entry.id   AF-A0A1Z9LQM7-F1
#
_cell.length_a   1.000
_cell.length_b   1.000
_cell.length_c   1.000
_cell.angle_alpha   90.00
_cell.angle_beta   90.00
_cell.angle_gamma   90.00
#
_symmetry.space_group_name_H-M   'P 1'
#
loop_
_entity.id
_entity.type
_entity.pdbx_description
1 polymer ?
#
loop_
_entity_poly.entity_id
_entity_poly.type
_entity_poly.pdbx_seq_one_letter_code
_entity_poly.pdbx_strand_id
1 'polypeptide(L)'
;MDTIKDQISFYSSALQLRGKRNNILASNIANAATPNYKARDINFLDEFKKVTNTGEIKTTHSNHIPTKNYNISGKALYRDPI
;
A
#
# COMPACT_ATOMS: atom_id res chain seq x y z
N MET A 1 11.57 -8.62 23.79
CA MET A 1 11.05 -9.74 22.96
C MET A 1 9.96 -9.29 22.00
N ASP A 2 9.39 -8.10 22.16
CA ASP A 2 8.27 -7.62 21.33
C ASP A 2 8.69 -7.13 19.93
N THR A 3 9.93 -6.71 19.75
CA THR A 3 10.44 -6.16 18.48
C THR A 3 10.36 -7.14 17.30
N ILE A 4 10.66 -8.42 17.52
CA ILE A 4 10.59 -9.46 16.49
C ILE A 4 9.13 -9.72 16.10
N LYS A 5 8.22 -9.73 17.09
CA LYS A 5 6.79 -9.92 16.86
C LYS A 5 6.21 -8.76 16.05
N ASP A 6 6.63 -7.53 16.33
CA ASP A 6 6.20 -6.33 15.59
C ASP A 6 6.70 -6.35 14.15
N GLN A 7 7.96 -6.72 13.92
CA GLN A 7 8.54 -6.87 12.58
C GLN A 7 7.81 -7.94 11.76
N ILE A 8 7.56 -9.11 12.33
CA ILE A 8 6.83 -10.19 11.65
C ILE A 8 5.40 -9.75 11.31
N SER A 9 4.74 -9.05 12.22
CA SER A 9 3.39 -8.53 12.00
C SER A 9 3.37 -7.49 10.87
N PHE A 10 4.35 -6.59 10.82
CA PHE A 10 4.52 -5.60 9.75
C PHE A 10 4.69 -6.25 8.37
N TYR A 11 5.61 -7.22 8.25
CA TYR A 11 5.84 -7.92 6.98
C TYR A 11 4.63 -8.75 6.56
N SER A 12 3.92 -9.36 7.51
CA SER A 12 2.68 -10.11 7.24
C SER A 12 1.60 -9.20 6.63
N SER A 13 1.36 -8.03 7.22
CA SER A 13 0.41 -7.05 6.66
C SER A 13 0.80 -6.55 5.27
N ALA A 14 2.10 -6.31 5.03
CA ALA A 14 2.61 -5.93 3.71
C ALA A 14 2.37 -7.03 2.67
N LEU A 15 2.61 -8.29 3.04
CA LEU A 15 2.43 -9.44 2.17
C LEU A 15 0.96 -9.65 1.81
N GLN A 16 0.05 -9.52 2.78
CA GLN A 16 -1.39 -9.59 2.54
C GLN A 16 -1.87 -8.51 1.56
N LEU A 17 -1.42 -7.27 1.73
CA LEU A 17 -1.79 -6.18 0.83
C LEU A 17 -1.25 -6.39 -0.59
N ARG A 18 -0.02 -6.93 -0.72
CA ARG A 18 0.55 -7.32 -2.01
C ARG A 18 -0.25 -8.45 -2.66
N GLY A 19 -0.69 -9.45 -1.89
CA GLY A 19 -1.59 -10.50 -2.36
C GLY A 19 -2.91 -9.95 -2.90
N LYS A 20 -3.54 -9.00 -2.19
CA LYS A 20 -4.75 -8.31 -2.64
C LYS A 20 -4.54 -7.60 -3.99
N ARG A 21 -3.43 -6.89 -4.16
CA ARG A 21 -3.09 -6.24 -5.43
C ARG A 21 -2.88 -7.25 -6.56
N ASN A 22 -2.17 -8.36 -6.29
CA ASN A 22 -1.96 -9.41 -7.29
C ASN A 22 -3.28 -10.03 -7.76
N ASN A 23 -4.26 -10.20 -6.87
CA ASN A 23 -5.59 -10.68 -7.26
C ASN A 23 -6.31 -9.70 -8.20
N ILE A 24 -6.17 -8.40 -7.96
CA ILE A 24 -6.72 -7.37 -8.86
C ILE A 24 -6.03 -7.43 -10.23
N LEU A 25 -4.70 -7.55 -10.25
CA LEU A 25 -3.95 -7.69 -11.50
C LEU A 25 -4.33 -8.96 -12.26
N ALA A 26 -4.46 -10.09 -11.58
CA ALA A 26 -4.91 -11.35 -12.17
C ALA A 26 -6.32 -11.21 -12.77
N SER A 27 -7.24 -10.54 -12.05
CA SER A 27 -8.58 -10.25 -12.57
C SER A 27 -8.55 -9.35 -13.80
N ASN A 28 -7.70 -8.32 -13.82
CA ASN A 28 -7.54 -7.45 -14.99
C ASN A 28 -7.00 -8.23 -16.19
N ILE A 29 -6.01 -9.11 -15.99
CA ILE A 29 -5.43 -9.94 -17.06
C ILE A 29 -6.49 -10.90 -17.61
N ALA A 30 -7.23 -11.59 -16.74
CA ALA A 30 -8.27 -12.53 -17.14
C ALA A 30 -9.40 -11.86 -17.94
N ASN A 31 -9.70 -10.59 -17.65
CA ASN A 31 -10.77 -9.83 -18.31
C ASN A 31 -10.25 -8.85 -19.38
N ALA A 32 -8.95 -8.86 -19.71
CA ALA A 32 -8.35 -7.91 -20.63
C ALA A 32 -9.00 -7.92 -22.02
N ALA A 33 -9.53 -9.06 -22.44
CA ALA A 33 -10.21 -9.25 -23.72
C ALA A 33 -11.74 -9.11 -23.66
N THR A 34 -12.31 -8.72 -22.51
CA THR A 34 -13.76 -8.50 -22.39
C THR A 34 -14.11 -7.06 -22.80
N PRO A 35 -15.00 -6.85 -23.79
CA PRO A 35 -15.37 -5.50 -24.22
C PRO A 35 -15.91 -4.64 -23.07
N ASN A 36 -15.58 -3.35 -23.07
CA ASN A 36 -15.95 -2.37 -22.03
C ASN A 36 -15.44 -2.66 -20.62
N TYR A 37 -14.51 -3.61 -20.43
CA TYR A 37 -13.92 -3.87 -19.13
C TYR A 37 -12.98 -2.73 -18.71
N LYS A 38 -13.11 -2.30 -17.45
CA LYS A 38 -12.28 -1.26 -16.86
C LYS A 38 -11.37 -1.86 -15.81
N ALA A 39 -10.07 -1.80 -16.07
CA ALA A 39 -9.05 -2.29 -15.15
C ALA A 39 -9.08 -1.48 -13.84
N ARG A 40 -8.85 -2.18 -12.72
CA ARG A 40 -8.79 -1.58 -11.38
C ARG A 40 -7.38 -1.69 -10.82
N ASP A 41 -6.98 -0.78 -9.93
CA ASP A 41 -5.77 -0.93 -9.12
C ASP A 41 -6.00 -0.31 -7.74
N ILE A 42 -5.15 -0.66 -6.79
CA ILE A 42 -5.06 -0.02 -5.48
C ILE A 42 -3.70 0.66 -5.35
N ASN A 43 -3.67 1.87 -4.79
CA ASN A 43 -2.40 2.46 -4.42
C ASN A 43 -1.86 1.74 -3.19
N PHE A 44 -0.92 0.80 -3.44
CA PHE A 44 -0.30 0.00 -2.38
C PHE A 44 0.26 0.87 -1.27
N LEU A 45 0.92 1.99 -1.59
CA LEU A 45 1.54 2.83 -0.58
C LEU A 45 0.50 3.47 0.34
N ASP A 46 -0.62 3.92 -0.22
CA ASP A 46 -1.69 4.56 0.54
C ASP A 46 -2.42 3.56 1.44
N GLU A 47 -2.75 2.39 0.89
CA GLU A 47 -3.39 1.31 1.65
C GLU A 47 -2.44 0.76 2.72
N PHE A 48 -1.15 0.67 2.41
CA PHE A 48 -0.14 0.23 3.38
C PHE A 48 -0.02 1.22 4.53
N LYS A 49 0.06 2.52 4.25
CA LYS A 49 0.09 3.57 5.30
C LYS A 49 -1.14 3.50 6.21
N LYS A 50 -2.33 3.21 5.68
CA LYS A 50 -3.55 3.02 6.49
C LYS A 50 -3.46 1.80 7.41
N VAL A 51 -2.97 0.67 6.89
CA VAL A 51 -2.84 -0.58 7.66
C VAL A 51 -1.73 -0.49 8.71
N THR A 52 -0.66 0.23 8.40
CA THR A 52 0.46 0.42 9.32
C THR A 52 0.15 1.46 10.40
N ASN A 53 -0.93 2.24 10.24
CA ASN A 53 -1.37 3.41 11.03
C ASN A 53 -0.23 4.03 11.84
N THR A 54 0.89 4.27 11.16
CA THR A 54 2.08 4.80 11.79
C THR A 54 1.83 6.29 11.83
N GLY A 55 1.15 6.73 12.89
CA GLY A 55 1.20 8.13 13.29
C GLY A 55 2.66 8.58 13.32
N GLU A 56 2.90 9.87 13.08
CA GLU A 56 4.22 10.49 13.03
C GLU A 56 5.19 9.76 13.97
N ILE A 57 6.22 9.11 13.40
CA ILE A 57 7.23 8.44 14.21
C ILE A 57 7.91 9.53 15.02
N LYS A 58 7.49 9.69 16.28
CA LYS A 58 8.06 10.67 17.19
C LYS A 58 9.47 10.23 17.51
N THR A 59 10.43 11.01 17.05
CA THR A 59 11.83 10.85 17.40
C THR A 59 12.00 11.09 18.90
N THR A 60 12.57 10.13 19.63
CA THR A 60 12.85 10.29 21.07
C THR A 60 14.08 11.14 21.36
N HIS A 61 14.90 11.42 20.34
CA HIS A 61 16.11 12.23 20.46
C HIS A 61 16.28 13.16 19.24
N SER A 62 16.80 14.36 19.47
CA SER A 62 17.19 15.36 18.46
C SER A 62 18.11 14.88 17.34
N ASN A 63 18.90 13.81 17.53
CA ASN A 63 19.78 13.26 16.49
C ASN A 63 19.10 12.21 15.60
N HIS A 64 17.85 11.84 15.88
CA HIS A 64 17.11 10.92 15.01
C HIS A 64 16.53 11.68 13.83
N ILE A 65 16.58 11.07 12.64
CA ILE A 65 16.06 11.67 11.41
C ILE A 65 14.52 11.58 11.42
N PRO A 66 13.79 12.71 11.41
CA PRO A 66 12.33 12.69 11.41
C PRO A 66 11.81 12.31 10.02
N THR A 67 10.81 11.42 9.98
CA THR A 67 10.14 11.05 8.73
C THR A 67 9.17 12.15 8.32
N LYS A 68 9.48 12.91 7.27
CA LYS A 68 8.61 13.98 6.75
C LYS A 68 7.44 13.37 5.96
N ASN A 69 6.22 13.57 6.46
CA ASN A 69 4.99 13.09 5.81
C ASN A 69 4.75 13.83 4.48
N TYR A 70 5.00 13.15 3.36
CA TYR A 70 4.45 13.55 2.06
C TYR A 70 2.94 13.25 2.06
N ASN A 71 2.13 14.30 2.26
CA ASN A 71 0.70 14.28 2.00
C ASN A 71 0.47 14.11 0.49
N ILE A 72 0.20 12.89 0.05
CA ILE A 72 -0.25 12.60 -1.30
C ILE A 72 -1.70 12.17 -1.16
N SER A 73 -2.60 13.10 -1.52
CA SER A 73 -4.04 12.98 -1.40
C SER A 73 -4.57 11.73 -2.12
N GLY A 74 -5.24 10.86 -1.36
CA GLY A 74 -5.75 9.57 -1.80
C GLY A 74 -6.95 9.67 -2.74
N LYS A 75 -6.70 10.02 -4.00
CA LYS A 75 -7.67 9.84 -5.09
C LYS A 75 -7.18 8.70 -5.99
N ALA A 76 -7.93 7.61 -6.03
CA ALA A 76 -7.68 6.52 -6.96
C ALA A 76 -7.71 7.07 -8.40
N LEU A 77 -6.58 6.98 -9.10
CA LEU A 77 -6.44 7.44 -10.48
C LEU A 77 -6.82 6.28 -11.43
N TYR A 78 -7.60 6.57 -12.46
CA TYR A 78 -7.74 5.69 -13.61
C TYR A 78 -6.44 5.71 -14.40
N ARG A 79 -6.03 4.56 -14.95
CA ARG A 79 -4.95 4.53 -15.95
C ARG A 79 -5.59 4.78 -17.31
N ASP A 80 -5.14 5.82 -17.99
CA ASP A 80 -5.50 6.03 -19.39
C ASP A 80 -4.90 4.90 -20.23
N PRO A 81 -5.69 4.27 -21.10
CA PRO A 81 -5.18 3.26 -22.02
C PRO A 81 -4.29 3.93 -23.08
N ILE A 82 -3.21 3.24 -23.44
CA ILE A 82 -2.45 3.50 -24.69
C ILE A 82 -3.19 2.89 -25.88
#